data_AF-K0F5P8-F1
#
_entry.id   AF-K0F5P8-F1
#
_cell.length_a   1.000
_cell.length_b   1.000
_cell.length_c   1.000
_cell.angle_alpha   90.00
_cell.angle_beta   90.00
_cell.angle_gamma   90.00
#
_symmetry.space_group_name_H-M   'P 1'
#
loop_
_entity.id
_entity.type
_entity.pdbx_description
1 polymer ?
#
loop_
_entity_poly.entity_id
_entity_poly.type
_entity_poly.pdbx_seq_one_letter_code
_entity_poly.pdbx_strand_id
1 'polypeptide(L)'
;MSLTGFDPDGTAGEMVEAVEILMERYPIPLRGIEIADLGGGCRSPLVLRRDGQPDTAAGLWLIVDRLTLADGAPCRGRSPRCSEDSVPLSVSLARGFGYAMDMASEYRAHRRVERALIADYLHGAGRAHESLGQAVAGYRQWRSRFSDRCFVGGSLDPGEALAEGFAEFEAHGDQAGAHARLLHRLLIAEWAASPRVGDTHS
;
A
#
# COMPACT_ATOMS: atom_id res chain seq x y z
N MET A 1 -5.01 1.08 20.37
CA MET A 1 -5.39 1.64 19.06
C MET A 1 -6.79 2.24 19.18
N SER A 2 -7.06 3.42 18.62
CA SER A 2 -8.38 4.06 18.69
C SER A 2 -9.06 4.05 17.32
N LEU A 3 -10.30 3.57 17.27
CA LEU A 3 -11.21 3.63 16.11
C LEU A 3 -12.26 4.70 16.37
N THR A 4 -12.42 5.65 15.44
CA THR A 4 -13.43 6.71 15.52
C THR A 4 -14.41 6.65 14.35
N GLY A 5 -15.71 6.78 14.65
CA GLY A 5 -16.76 6.96 13.63
C GLY A 5 -17.49 5.70 13.12
N PHE A 6 -17.57 4.61 13.90
CA PHE A 6 -18.12 3.32 13.46
C PHE A 6 -19.06 2.62 14.45
N ASP A 7 -19.92 1.72 13.95
CA ASP A 7 -20.88 0.88 14.67
C ASP A 7 -20.36 -0.59 14.75
N PRO A 8 -20.14 -1.19 15.93
CA PRO A 8 -19.03 -2.14 16.16
C PRO A 8 -19.23 -3.62 15.80
N ASP A 9 -20.29 -4.02 15.09
CA ASP A 9 -20.56 -5.45 14.88
C ASP A 9 -19.76 -6.06 13.70
N GLY A 10 -18.70 -6.81 14.04
CA GLY A 10 -17.91 -7.68 13.15
C GLY A 10 -16.80 -6.99 12.36
N THR A 11 -17.12 -5.97 11.57
CA THR A 11 -16.15 -5.31 10.67
C THR A 11 -15.03 -4.61 11.45
N ALA A 12 -15.37 -3.98 12.58
CA ALA A 12 -14.38 -3.34 13.44
C ALA A 12 -13.36 -4.34 13.99
N GLY A 13 -13.81 -5.54 14.38
CA GLY A 13 -12.94 -6.60 14.88
C GLY A 13 -11.95 -7.06 13.81
N GLU A 14 -12.44 -7.34 12.59
CA GLU A 14 -11.59 -7.73 11.46
C GLU A 14 -10.56 -6.63 11.10
N MET A 15 -10.97 -5.35 11.16
CA MET A 15 -10.04 -4.23 10.94
C MET A 15 -8.94 -4.16 11.98
N VAL A 16 -9.30 -4.26 13.27
CA VAL A 16 -8.34 -4.22 14.37
C VAL A 16 -7.38 -5.40 14.25
N GLU A 17 -7.90 -6.60 14.05
CA GLU A 17 -7.09 -7.81 13.93
C GLU A 17 -6.10 -7.72 12.76
N ALA A 18 -6.57 -7.32 11.57
CA ALA A 18 -5.71 -7.16 10.40
C ALA A 18 -4.59 -6.14 10.66
N VAL A 19 -4.90 -5.04 11.34
CA VAL A 19 -3.91 -3.99 11.64
C VAL A 19 -2.97 -4.41 12.74
N GLU A 20 -3.43 -5.14 13.77
CA GLU A 20 -2.58 -5.69 14.83
C GLU A 20 -1.56 -6.68 14.26
N ILE A 21 -1.97 -7.57 13.36
CA ILE A 21 -1.06 -8.50 12.66
C ILE A 21 0.01 -7.74 11.86
N LEU A 22 -0.38 -6.68 11.14
CA LEU A 22 0.56 -5.86 10.38
C LEU A 22 1.50 -5.07 11.30
N MET A 23 0.99 -4.53 12.40
CA MET A 23 1.77 -3.79 13.40
C MET A 23 2.78 -4.68 14.14
N GLU A 24 2.44 -5.95 14.41
CA GLU A 24 3.36 -6.91 15.01
C GLU A 24 4.56 -7.19 14.10
N ARG A 25 4.32 -7.34 12.79
CA ARG A 25 5.37 -7.59 11.79
C ARG A 25 6.15 -6.33 11.41
N TYR A 26 5.48 -5.19 11.38
CA TYR A 26 5.98 -3.94 10.82
C TYR A 26 5.68 -2.75 11.73
N PRO A 27 6.38 -2.60 12.87
CA PRO A 27 6.12 -1.53 13.82
C PRO A 27 6.33 -0.14 13.19
N ILE A 28 5.24 0.60 13.00
CA ILE A 28 5.24 2.00 12.54
C ILE A 28 4.56 2.90 13.57
N PRO A 29 4.79 4.22 13.58
CA PRO A 29 4.13 5.14 14.51
C PRO A 29 2.67 5.42 14.13
N LEU A 30 1.85 4.38 13.93
CA LEU A 30 0.42 4.49 13.66
C LEU A 30 -0.33 4.79 14.96
N ARG A 31 -1.02 5.93 15.01
CA ARG A 31 -1.81 6.39 16.16
C ARG A 31 -3.21 5.81 16.19
N GLY A 32 -3.82 5.61 15.02
CA GLY A 32 -5.18 5.15 14.95
C GLY A 32 -5.68 5.01 13.52
N ILE A 33 -6.93 4.52 13.45
CA ILE A 33 -7.70 4.45 12.23
C ILE A 33 -8.89 5.37 12.37
N GLU A 34 -9.04 6.24 11.39
CA GLU A 34 -10.16 7.17 11.28
C GLU A 34 -11.05 6.71 10.14
N ILE A 35 -12.37 6.67 10.35
CA ILE A 35 -13.32 6.33 9.29
C ILE A 35 -13.99 7.62 8.83
N ALA A 36 -13.75 8.00 7.58
CA ALA A 36 -14.22 9.26 7.02
C ALA A 36 -14.99 9.04 5.70
N ASP A 37 -15.77 10.04 5.30
CA ASP A 37 -16.30 10.14 3.94
C ASP A 37 -15.32 10.99 3.14
N LEU A 38 -14.55 10.35 2.24
CA LEU A 38 -13.53 11.05 1.47
C LEU A 38 -14.06 11.58 0.13
N GLY A 39 -15.36 11.41 -0.14
CA GLY A 39 -16.07 12.08 -1.24
C GLY A 39 -15.55 11.77 -2.65
N GLY A 40 -14.66 10.79 -2.81
CA GLY A 40 -13.87 10.64 -4.02
C GLY A 40 -14.44 9.71 -5.09
N GLY A 41 -15.43 8.86 -4.78
CA GLY A 41 -15.85 7.77 -5.68
C GLY A 41 -14.75 6.73 -5.97
N CYS A 42 -13.49 7.01 -5.63
CA CYS A 42 -12.38 6.07 -5.65
C CYS A 42 -12.64 4.97 -4.62
N ARG A 43 -12.66 3.71 -5.06
CA ARG A 43 -13.01 2.54 -4.22
C ARG A 43 -11.93 2.10 -3.23
N SER A 44 -10.95 2.92 -2.89
CA SER A 44 -9.96 2.64 -1.82
C SER A 44 -9.16 3.88 -1.38
N PRO A 45 -9.75 5.05 -1.07
CA PRO A 45 -8.96 6.17 -0.60
C PRO A 45 -8.60 5.87 0.86
N LEU A 46 -7.41 5.29 1.04
CA LEU A 46 -6.76 5.25 2.33
C LEU A 46 -5.84 6.45 2.38
N VAL A 47 -6.31 7.51 3.03
CA VAL A 47 -5.51 8.72 3.18
C VAL A 47 -4.76 8.62 4.49
N LEU A 48 -3.48 8.94 4.47
CA LEU A 48 -2.73 9.04 5.71
C LEU A 48 -2.59 10.49 6.13
N ARG A 49 -2.97 10.77 7.37
CA ARG A 49 -2.75 12.07 8.00
C ARG A 49 -1.58 11.95 8.95
N ARG A 50 -0.54 12.77 8.74
CA ARG A 50 0.53 12.96 9.71
C ARG A 50 0.05 14.01 10.71
N ASP A 51 -0.08 13.61 11.97
CA ASP A 51 -0.35 14.56 13.04
C ASP A 51 0.93 15.34 13.34
N GLY A 52 0.83 16.66 13.26
CA GLY A 52 1.95 17.59 13.32
C GLY A 52 1.76 18.68 14.38
N GLN A 53 0.99 18.40 15.44
CA GLN A 53 0.99 19.31 16.58
C GLN A 53 2.41 19.36 17.16
N PRO A 54 3.07 20.53 17.20
CA PRO A 54 4.53 20.67 17.31
C PRO A 54 5.19 20.03 18.54
N ASP A 55 4.39 19.61 19.53
CA ASP A 55 4.85 19.03 20.80
C ASP A 55 4.49 17.55 20.98
N THR A 56 3.89 16.91 19.98
CA THR A 56 3.52 15.49 20.03
C THR A 56 4.29 14.71 18.97
N ALA A 57 4.87 13.58 19.38
CA ALA A 57 5.53 12.64 18.47
C ALA A 57 4.62 12.38 17.26
N ALA A 58 5.10 12.80 16.08
CA ALA A 58 4.34 12.82 14.84
C ALA A 58 3.76 11.43 14.57
N GLY A 59 2.45 11.34 14.63
CA GLY A 59 1.72 10.09 14.50
C GLY A 59 1.07 9.95 13.14
N LEU A 60 1.00 8.73 12.61
CA LEU A 60 0.27 8.44 11.38
C LEU A 60 -1.16 8.00 11.71
N TRP A 61 -2.13 8.53 10.97
CA TRP A 61 -3.52 8.09 11.02
C TRP A 61 -3.89 7.48 9.68
N LEU A 62 -4.40 6.26 9.68
CA LEU A 62 -4.94 5.63 8.50
C LEU A 62 -6.42 6.00 8.38
N ILE A 63 -6.78 6.77 7.36
CA ILE A 63 -8.15 7.21 7.13
C ILE A 63 -8.79 6.27 6.12
N VAL A 64 -9.77 5.48 6.55
CA VAL A 64 -10.50 4.52 5.72
C VAL A 64 -11.79 5.16 5.24
N ASP A 65 -12.00 5.22 3.91
CA ASP A 65 -13.29 5.65 3.37
C ASP A 65 -14.40 4.66 3.76
N ARG A 66 -15.54 5.19 4.22
CA ARG A 66 -16.76 4.40 4.47
C ARG A 66 -17.20 3.54 3.29
N LEU A 67 -16.98 3.98 2.05
CA LEU A 67 -17.28 3.18 0.86
C LEU A 67 -16.37 1.95 0.77
N THR A 68 -15.11 2.08 1.18
CA THR A 68 -14.18 0.93 1.24
C THR A 68 -14.63 -0.10 2.27
N LEU A 69 -15.20 0.35 3.39
CA LEU A 69 -15.81 -0.54 4.39
C LEU A 69 -17.05 -1.24 3.85
N ALA A 70 -17.89 -0.53 3.10
CA ALA A 70 -19.10 -1.08 2.51
C ALA A 70 -18.78 -2.13 1.43
N ASP A 71 -17.71 -1.93 0.66
CA ASP A 71 -17.24 -2.86 -0.38
C ASP A 71 -16.51 -4.08 0.21
N GLY A 72 -15.77 -3.89 1.32
CA GLY A 72 -14.99 -4.94 1.97
C GLY A 72 -15.77 -5.80 2.96
N ALA A 73 -16.96 -5.38 3.39
CA ALA A 73 -17.79 -6.15 4.32
C ALA A 73 -18.15 -7.52 3.68
N PRO A 74 -17.94 -8.65 4.39
CA PRO A 74 -18.30 -9.95 3.86
C PRO A 74 -19.80 -9.95 3.50
N CYS A 75 -20.11 -10.09 2.21
CA CYS A 75 -21.47 -10.08 1.71
C CYS A 75 -22.28 -11.21 2.36
N ARG A 76 -23.00 -10.92 3.45
CA ARG A 76 -24.04 -11.81 4.01
C ARG A 76 -25.29 -11.73 3.12
N GLY A 77 -25.19 -12.24 1.90
CA GLY A 77 -26.32 -12.34 0.99
C GLY A 77 -26.01 -11.91 -0.44
N ARG A 78 -26.95 -12.25 -1.33
CA ARG A 78 -26.86 -12.09 -2.79
C ARG A 78 -27.20 -10.64 -3.21
N SER A 79 -26.48 -9.67 -2.66
CA SER A 79 -26.68 -8.25 -3.01
C SER A 79 -26.02 -7.94 -4.37
N PRO A 80 -26.74 -7.32 -5.32
CA PRO A 80 -26.19 -6.95 -6.63
C PRO A 80 -25.13 -5.83 -6.56
N ARG A 81 -24.83 -5.30 -5.36
CA ARG A 81 -23.73 -4.35 -5.15
C ARG A 81 -22.37 -5.03 -4.92
N CYS A 82 -22.34 -6.34 -4.67
CA CYS A 82 -21.10 -7.11 -4.63
C CYS A 82 -20.65 -7.31 -6.08
N SER A 83 -19.88 -6.37 -6.63
CA SER A 83 -19.11 -6.66 -7.84
C SER A 83 -18.11 -7.76 -7.50
N GLU A 84 -17.89 -8.72 -8.40
CA GLU A 84 -16.82 -9.72 -8.27
C GLU A 84 -15.44 -9.07 -8.06
N ASP A 85 -15.33 -7.78 -8.35
CA ASP A 85 -14.18 -6.90 -8.11
C ASP A 85 -14.08 -6.32 -6.68
N SER A 86 -14.90 -6.77 -5.71
CA SER A 86 -14.79 -6.28 -4.33
C SER A 86 -13.46 -6.77 -3.72
N VAL A 87 -12.57 -5.83 -3.40
CA VAL A 87 -11.29 -6.13 -2.77
C VAL A 87 -11.52 -6.38 -1.27
N PRO A 88 -11.05 -7.50 -0.70
CA PRO A 88 -11.19 -7.77 0.74
C PRO A 88 -10.65 -6.61 1.59
N LEU A 89 -11.31 -6.36 2.72
CA LEU A 89 -10.94 -5.26 3.62
C LEU A 89 -9.49 -5.36 4.08
N SER A 90 -9.01 -6.57 4.36
CA SER A 90 -7.61 -6.85 4.73
C SER A 90 -6.60 -6.37 3.67
N VAL A 91 -6.88 -6.59 2.38
CA VAL A 91 -6.03 -6.13 1.27
C VAL A 91 -6.02 -4.60 1.19
N SER A 92 -7.16 -3.97 1.41
CA SER A 92 -7.24 -2.52 1.49
C SER A 92 -6.41 -1.99 2.65
N LEU A 93 -6.58 -2.54 3.86
CA LEU A 93 -5.79 -2.13 5.04
C LEU A 93 -4.30 -2.35 4.83
N ALA A 94 -3.88 -3.46 4.25
CA ALA A 94 -2.49 -3.72 3.90
C ALA A 94 -1.95 -2.64 2.94
N ARG A 95 -2.72 -2.24 1.93
CA ARG A 95 -2.34 -1.13 1.03
C ARG A 95 -2.12 0.17 1.79
N GLY A 96 -3.07 0.54 2.66
CA GLY A 96 -2.95 1.70 3.55
C GLY A 96 -1.72 1.64 4.44
N PHE A 97 -1.39 0.45 4.92
CA PHE A 97 -0.19 0.21 5.73
C PHE A 97 1.10 0.38 4.92
N GLY A 98 1.13 -0.11 3.67
CA GLY A 98 2.25 0.09 2.76
C GLY A 98 2.56 1.58 2.52
N TYR A 99 1.53 2.41 2.36
CA TYR A 99 1.70 3.86 2.31
C TYR A 99 2.27 4.45 3.60
N ALA A 100 1.80 3.97 4.75
CA ALA A 100 2.26 4.44 6.05
C ALA A 100 3.75 4.12 6.26
N MET A 101 4.19 2.95 5.80
CA MET A 101 5.59 2.55 5.81
C MET A 101 6.44 3.41 4.87
N ASP A 102 5.98 3.70 3.65
CA ASP A 102 6.73 4.54 2.72
C ASP A 102 6.92 5.95 3.31
N MET A 103 5.88 6.53 3.90
CA MET A 103 5.98 7.80 4.63
C MET A 103 6.88 7.75 5.86
N ALA A 104 6.77 6.69 6.67
CA ALA A 104 7.63 6.51 7.84
C ALA A 104 9.12 6.39 7.45
N SER A 105 9.40 5.90 6.24
CA SER A 105 10.74 5.85 5.64
C SER A 105 11.18 7.15 4.95
N GLU A 106 10.43 8.24 5.08
CA GLU A 106 10.64 9.50 4.35
C GLU A 106 10.67 9.31 2.83
N TYR A 107 9.80 8.44 2.31
CA TYR A 107 9.67 8.15 0.88
C TYR A 107 10.97 7.63 0.24
N ARG A 108 11.81 6.91 1.01
CA ARG A 108 13.06 6.34 0.49
C ARG A 108 12.79 5.27 -0.56
N ALA A 109 11.77 4.43 -0.33
CA ALA A 109 11.33 3.42 -1.28
C ALA A 109 10.77 4.08 -2.54
N HIS A 110 9.91 5.09 -2.39
CA HIS A 110 9.35 5.88 -3.48
C HIS A 110 10.42 6.32 -4.49
N ARG A 111 11.54 6.87 -4.00
CA ARG A 111 12.65 7.37 -4.84
C ARG A 111 13.44 6.26 -5.56
N ARG A 112 13.23 5.00 -5.22
CA ARG A 112 13.96 3.85 -5.78
C ARG A 112 13.10 2.95 -6.67
N VAL A 113 11.77 3.11 -6.67
CA VAL A 113 10.82 2.26 -7.41
C VAL A 113 11.20 2.12 -8.88
N GLU A 114 11.30 3.23 -9.62
CA GLU A 114 11.54 3.15 -11.06
C GLU A 114 12.89 2.47 -11.37
N ARG A 115 13.93 2.78 -10.60
CA ARG A 115 15.25 2.17 -10.78
C ARG A 115 15.21 0.67 -10.49
N ALA A 116 14.49 0.25 -9.45
CA ALA A 116 14.32 -1.15 -9.10
C ALA A 116 13.55 -1.91 -10.20
N LEU A 117 12.47 -1.34 -10.71
CA LEU A 117 11.66 -1.92 -11.79
C LEU A 117 12.44 -2.04 -13.11
N ILE A 118 13.22 -1.02 -13.47
CA ILE A 118 14.09 -1.07 -14.66
C ILE A 118 15.15 -2.16 -14.49
N ALA A 119 15.80 -2.22 -13.32
CA ALA A 119 16.82 -3.23 -13.04
C ALA A 119 16.25 -4.65 -13.11
N ASP A 120 15.08 -4.89 -12.54
CA ASP A 120 14.39 -6.19 -12.57
C ASP A 120 14.00 -6.59 -14.00
N TYR A 121 13.41 -5.67 -14.76
CA TYR A 121 13.08 -5.88 -16.16
C TYR A 121 14.32 -6.24 -17.00
N LEU A 122 15.42 -5.51 -16.83
CA LEU A 122 16.67 -5.77 -17.56
C LEU A 122 17.32 -7.09 -17.14
N HIS A 123 17.26 -7.44 -15.86
CA HIS A 123 17.80 -8.69 -15.34
C HIS A 123 17.08 -9.91 -15.95
N GLY A 124 15.74 -9.87 -16.00
CA GLY A 124 14.95 -10.98 -16.55
C GLY A 124 15.07 -11.15 -18.07
N ALA A 125 15.35 -10.07 -18.80
CA ALA A 125 15.26 -10.10 -20.25
C ALA A 125 16.54 -10.58 -20.97
N GLY A 126 17.72 -10.56 -20.33
CA GLY A 126 18.97 -11.02 -20.97
C GLY A 126 19.34 -10.26 -22.26
N ARG A 127 18.95 -8.98 -22.38
CA ARG A 127 18.86 -8.23 -23.65
C ARG A 127 20.13 -7.50 -24.09
N ALA A 128 21.26 -8.21 -24.21
CA ALA A 128 22.53 -7.61 -24.62
C ALA A 128 22.53 -6.94 -26.02
N HIS A 129 21.51 -7.15 -26.87
CA HIS A 129 21.53 -6.75 -28.28
C HIS A 129 20.34 -5.89 -28.76
N GLU A 130 19.51 -5.37 -27.85
CA GLU A 130 18.36 -4.56 -28.25
C GLU A 130 18.71 -3.07 -28.36
N SER A 131 18.09 -2.39 -29.34
CA SER A 131 18.16 -0.93 -29.41
C SER A 131 17.48 -0.30 -28.19
N LEU A 132 17.90 0.92 -27.80
CA LEU A 132 17.27 1.65 -26.70
C LEU A 132 15.75 1.79 -26.89
N GLY A 133 15.30 2.05 -28.12
CA GLY A 133 13.88 2.16 -28.44
C GLY A 133 13.10 0.86 -28.17
N GLN A 134 13.68 -0.29 -28.54
CA GLN A 134 13.10 -1.61 -28.25
C GLN A 134 13.11 -1.90 -26.74
N ALA A 135 14.19 -1.58 -26.05
CA ALA A 135 14.28 -1.76 -24.60
C ALA A 135 13.21 -0.95 -23.86
N VAL A 136 13.01 0.32 -24.25
CA VAL A 136 11.97 1.20 -23.69
C VAL A 136 10.56 0.70 -24.03
N ALA A 137 10.32 0.27 -25.27
CA ALA A 137 9.02 -0.27 -25.67
C ALA A 137 8.69 -1.55 -24.89
N GLY A 138 9.65 -2.46 -24.75
CA GLY A 138 9.50 -3.68 -23.98
C GLY A 138 9.29 -3.40 -22.49
N TYR A 139 9.98 -2.41 -21.91
CA TYR A 139 9.77 -2.01 -20.52
C TYR A 139 8.35 -1.47 -20.30
N ARG A 140 7.85 -0.61 -21.20
CA ARG A 140 6.48 -0.09 -21.14
C ARG A 140 5.45 -1.22 -21.25
N GLN A 141 5.66 -2.17 -22.17
CA GLN A 141 4.80 -3.33 -22.33
C GLN A 141 4.84 -4.28 -21.12
N TRP A 142 5.99 -4.41 -20.47
CA TRP A 142 6.10 -5.19 -19.24
C TRP A 142 5.38 -4.50 -18.08
N ARG A 143 5.57 -3.18 -17.91
CA ARG A 143 4.88 -2.37 -16.90
C ARG A 143 3.36 -2.33 -17.09
N SER A 144 2.87 -2.35 -18.32
CA SER A 144 1.41 -2.35 -18.57
C SER A 144 0.69 -3.62 -18.09
N ARG A 145 1.41 -4.59 -17.52
CA ARG A 145 0.83 -5.77 -16.87
C ARG A 145 0.51 -5.55 -15.39
N PHE A 146 0.92 -4.41 -14.82
CA PHE A 146 0.65 -4.09 -13.43
C PHE A 146 -0.81 -3.64 -13.29
N SER A 147 -1.33 -3.72 -12.07
CA SER A 147 -2.65 -3.18 -11.70
C SER A 147 -2.78 -1.72 -12.15
N ASP A 148 -3.94 -1.34 -12.70
CA ASP A 148 -4.23 0.05 -13.09
C ASP A 148 -4.04 1.03 -11.92
N ARG A 149 -4.17 0.54 -10.68
CA ARG A 149 -3.95 1.31 -9.45
C ARG A 149 -2.54 1.86 -9.33
N CYS A 150 -1.55 1.17 -9.90
CA CYS A 150 -0.15 1.64 -9.91
C CYS A 150 0.06 2.89 -10.77
N PHE A 151 -0.95 3.37 -11.50
CA PHE A 151 -0.83 4.45 -12.46
C PHE A 151 -1.77 5.62 -12.17
N VAL A 152 -1.23 6.84 -12.24
CA VAL A 152 -1.98 8.09 -12.20
C VAL A 152 -1.76 8.82 -13.53
N GLY A 153 -2.83 9.06 -14.28
CA GLY A 153 -2.74 9.73 -15.59
C GLY A 153 -1.87 8.98 -16.61
N GLY A 154 -1.75 7.65 -16.49
CA GLY A 154 -0.91 6.81 -17.36
C GLY A 154 0.58 6.78 -16.99
N SER A 155 0.99 7.54 -15.97
CA SER A 155 2.32 7.48 -15.39
C SER A 155 2.31 6.57 -14.17
N LEU A 156 3.39 5.80 -13.96
CA LEU A 156 3.52 4.99 -12.74
C LEU A 156 3.66 5.93 -11.55
N ASP A 157 2.78 5.77 -10.57
CA ASP A 157 2.90 6.42 -9.28
C ASP A 157 3.69 5.49 -8.34
N PRO A 158 4.88 5.90 -7.85
CA PRO A 158 5.69 5.04 -6.99
C PRO A 158 5.02 4.69 -5.66
N GLY A 159 4.22 5.59 -5.10
CA GLY A 159 3.51 5.36 -3.85
C GLY A 159 2.43 4.29 -4.03
N GLU A 160 1.58 4.45 -5.05
CA GLU A 160 0.57 3.45 -5.41
C GLU A 160 1.21 2.10 -5.74
N ALA A 161 2.30 2.08 -6.49
CA ALA A 161 2.98 0.84 -6.83
C ALA A 161 3.53 0.11 -5.59
N LEU A 162 4.14 0.83 -4.64
CA LEU A 162 4.63 0.24 -3.39
C LEU A 162 3.49 -0.28 -2.53
N ALA A 163 2.42 0.51 -2.38
CA ALA A 163 1.27 0.14 -1.59
C ALA A 163 0.54 -1.09 -2.17
N GLU A 164 0.37 -1.13 -3.50
CA GLU A 164 -0.23 -2.27 -4.19
C GLU A 164 0.67 -3.52 -4.11
N GLY A 165 1.98 -3.38 -4.34
CA GLY A 165 2.92 -4.49 -4.24
C GLY A 165 3.01 -5.06 -2.82
N PHE A 166 2.92 -4.20 -1.81
CA PHE A 166 2.83 -4.63 -0.41
C PHE A 166 1.52 -5.37 -0.15
N ALA A 167 0.37 -4.80 -0.54
CA ALA A 167 -0.93 -5.42 -0.33
C ALA A 167 -1.07 -6.78 -1.02
N GLU A 168 -0.61 -6.90 -2.26
CA GLU A 168 -0.65 -8.16 -3.01
C GLU A 168 0.25 -9.22 -2.37
N PHE A 169 1.44 -8.84 -1.88
CA PHE A 169 2.31 -9.76 -1.17
C PHE A 169 1.72 -10.22 0.17
N GLU A 170 1.14 -9.31 0.96
CA GLU A 170 0.50 -9.71 2.23
C GLU A 170 -0.73 -10.61 2.00
N ALA A 171 -1.41 -10.47 0.87
CA ALA A 171 -2.55 -11.32 0.51
C ALA A 171 -2.14 -12.71 0.00
N HIS A 172 -1.03 -12.83 -0.75
CA HIS A 172 -0.68 -14.06 -1.48
C HIS A 172 0.68 -14.67 -1.10
N GLY A 173 1.47 -13.98 -0.29
CA GLY A 173 2.84 -14.35 0.06
C GLY A 173 3.70 -14.62 -1.17
N ASP A 174 4.38 -15.77 -1.18
CA ASP A 174 5.26 -16.18 -2.27
C ASP A 174 4.52 -16.38 -3.60
N GLN A 175 3.21 -16.56 -3.59
CA GLN A 175 2.39 -16.67 -4.81
C GLN A 175 2.08 -15.32 -5.46
N ALA A 176 2.43 -14.20 -4.82
CA ALA A 176 2.28 -12.87 -5.40
C ALA A 176 3.08 -12.71 -6.71
N GLY A 177 2.68 -11.76 -7.55
CA GLY A 177 3.40 -11.41 -8.77
C GLY A 177 4.86 -11.03 -8.48
N ALA A 178 5.74 -11.24 -9.46
CA ALA A 178 7.17 -10.92 -9.31
C ALA A 178 7.41 -9.44 -8.96
N HIS A 179 6.64 -8.53 -9.57
CA HIS A 179 6.68 -7.10 -9.29
C HIS A 179 6.21 -6.78 -7.86
N ALA A 180 5.15 -7.43 -7.37
CA ALA A 180 4.67 -7.27 -6.00
C ALA A 180 5.74 -7.70 -4.98
N ARG A 181 6.36 -8.88 -5.18
CA ARG A 181 7.48 -9.35 -4.35
C ARG A 181 8.67 -8.40 -4.38
N LEU A 182 8.99 -7.81 -5.53
CA LEU A 182 10.07 -6.83 -5.65
C LEU A 182 9.75 -5.56 -4.86
N LEU A 183 8.55 -5.01 -5.05
CA LEU A 183 8.12 -3.76 -4.43
C LEU A 183 7.96 -3.89 -2.91
N HIS A 184 7.38 -5.01 -2.44
CA HIS A 184 7.34 -5.36 -1.03
C HIS A 184 8.76 -5.39 -0.43
N ARG A 185 9.68 -6.14 -1.04
CA ARG A 185 11.07 -6.23 -0.55
C ARG A 185 11.77 -4.88 -0.53
N LEU A 186 11.56 -4.06 -1.57
CA LEU A 186 12.11 -2.70 -1.63
C LEU A 186 11.59 -1.86 -0.46
N LEU A 187 10.27 -1.86 -0.24
CA LEU A 187 9.65 -1.11 0.85
C LEU A 187 10.19 -1.55 2.21
N ILE A 188 10.23 -2.85 2.49
CA ILE A 188 10.77 -3.38 3.74
C ILE A 188 12.23 -3.01 3.94
N ALA A 189 13.06 -3.10 2.89
CA ALA A 189 14.47 -2.78 2.98
C ALA A 189 14.71 -1.29 3.31
N GLU A 190 13.99 -0.37 2.66
CA GLU A 190 14.14 1.06 2.92
C GLU A 190 13.56 1.46 4.27
N TRP A 191 12.42 0.88 4.66
CA TRP A 191 11.82 1.09 5.97
C TRP A 191 12.74 0.58 7.09
N ALA A 192 13.29 -0.63 6.97
CA ALA A 192 14.18 -1.20 7.97
C ALA A 192 15.52 -0.44 8.09
N ALA A 193 15.98 0.20 7.02
CA ALA A 193 17.17 1.04 7.01
C ALA A 193 16.92 2.47 7.52
N SER A 194 15.67 2.83 7.83
CA SER A 194 15.33 4.18 8.29
C SER A 194 15.53 4.31 9.81
N PRO A 195 16.03 5.46 10.31
CA PRO A 195 16.14 5.71 11.75
C PRO A 195 14.76 5.58 12.41
N ARG A 196 14.67 4.87 13.53
CA ARG A 196 13.39 4.77 14.25
C ARG A 196 13.19 6.05 15.05
N VAL A 197 11.94 6.53 15.10
CA VAL A 197 11.55 7.66 15.95
C VAL A 197 11.84 7.25 17.41
N GLY A 198 12.99 7.70 17.94
CA GLY A 198 13.53 7.28 19.23
C GLY A 198 15.07 7.15 19.24
N ASP A 199 15.70 6.90 18.09
CA ASP A 199 17.16 6.69 18.02
C ASP A 199 17.97 8.01 18.09
N THR A 200 17.30 9.17 17.98
CA THR A 200 17.93 10.49 18.10
C THR A 200 17.96 10.96 19.55
N HIS A 201 18.67 10.24 20.42
CA HIS A 201 19.15 10.75 21.71
C HIS A 201 20.67 10.60 21.75
N SER A 202 21.37 11.66 21.34
CA SER A 202 22.74 11.95 21.77
C SER A 202 22.68 13.11 22.76
#